data_AF-A0A1G4UR93-F1
#
_entry.id   AF-A0A1G4UR93-F1
#
_cell.length_a   1.000
_cell.length_b   1.000
_cell.length_c   1.000
_cell.angle_alpha   90.00
_cell.angle_beta   90.00
_cell.angle_gamma   90.00
#
_symmetry.space_group_name_H-M   'P 1'
#
loop_
_entity.id
_entity.type
_entity.pdbx_description
1 polymer ?
#
loop_
_entity_poly.entity_id
_entity_poly.type
_entity_poly.pdbx_seq_one_letter_code
_entity_poly.pdbx_strand_id
1 'polypeptide(L)'
;MNVDTIDERLALFRAMAAHAGVDLPARTAEAPQEVLTAAQRCLGCRDAPDCHRWFDTQAQSAAAAGDAPVPGFCRNVVQFDLWKEDEAAPAPEQRTA
;
A
#
# COMPACT_ATOMS: atom_id res chain seq x y z
N MET A 1 13.59 -15.60 -11.67
CA MET A 1 13.27 -14.60 -10.63
C MET A 1 13.83 -15.15 -9.34
N ASN A 2 14.77 -14.45 -8.69
CA ASN A 2 15.49 -14.97 -7.54
C ASN A 2 14.57 -14.91 -6.30
N VAL A 3 14.52 -15.95 -5.47
CA VAL A 3 13.55 -16.02 -4.35
C VAL A 3 13.72 -14.83 -3.39
N ASP A 4 14.98 -14.41 -3.17
CA ASP A 4 15.34 -13.25 -2.36
C ASP A 4 14.66 -11.94 -2.85
N THR A 5 14.42 -11.82 -4.16
CA THR A 5 13.76 -10.64 -4.75
C THR A 5 12.25 -10.64 -4.56
N ILE A 6 11.61 -11.80 -4.32
CA ILE A 6 10.16 -11.87 -4.09
C ILE A 6 9.83 -11.40 -2.68
N ASP A 7 10.56 -11.89 -1.69
CA ASP A 7 10.35 -11.50 -0.30
C ASP A 7 10.67 -10.02 -0.07
N GLU A 8 11.74 -9.51 -0.67
CA GLU A 8 12.07 -8.08 -0.66
C GLU A 8 10.95 -7.23 -1.27
N ARG A 9 10.38 -7.66 -2.41
CA ARG A 9 9.28 -6.96 -3.08
C ARG A 9 8.00 -6.96 -2.25
N LEU A 10 7.68 -8.09 -1.62
CA LEU A 10 6.53 -8.18 -0.73
C LEU A 10 6.71 -7.33 0.53
N ALA A 11 7.93 -7.28 1.07
CA ALA A 11 8.27 -6.40 2.19
C ALA A 11 8.09 -4.92 1.79
N LEU A 12 8.60 -4.51 0.62
CA LEU A 12 8.40 -3.15 0.10
C LEU A 12 6.91 -2.85 -0.11
N PHE A 13 6.14 -3.76 -0.69
CA PHE A 13 4.69 -3.57 -0.88
C PHE A 13 3.98 -3.28 0.45
N ARG A 14 4.27 -4.07 1.50
CA ARG A 14 3.68 -3.88 2.83
C ARG A 14 4.10 -2.55 3.45
N ALA A 15 5.38 -2.18 3.31
CA ALA A 15 5.91 -0.94 3.84
C ALA A 15 5.28 0.29 3.15
N MET A 16 5.11 0.22 1.82
CA MET A 16 4.44 1.27 1.03
C MET A 16 2.96 1.43 1.41
N ALA A 17 2.24 0.32 1.62
CA ALA A 17 0.85 0.37 2.04
C ALA A 17 0.71 0.99 3.45
N ALA A 18 1.55 0.57 4.40
CA ALA A 18 1.57 1.15 5.74
C ALA A 18 1.95 2.65 5.72
N HIS A 19 2.90 3.04 4.88
CA HIS A 19 3.27 4.44 4.68
C HIS A 19 2.12 5.28 4.13
N ALA A 20 1.36 4.71 3.18
CA ALA A 20 0.14 5.31 2.66
C ALA A 20 -0.98 5.40 3.69
N GLY A 21 -0.86 4.71 4.83
CA GLY A 21 -1.92 4.64 5.86
C GLY A 21 -2.96 3.55 5.62
N VAL A 22 -2.66 2.56 4.77
CA VAL A 22 -3.56 1.43 4.47
C VAL A 22 -3.34 0.29 5.48
N ASP A 23 -4.41 -0.19 6.09
CA ASP A 23 -4.42 -1.42 6.90
C ASP A 23 -4.55 -2.67 6.00
N LEU A 24 -3.42 -3.22 5.55
CA LEU A 24 -3.41 -4.43 4.72
C LEU A 24 -4.07 -5.65 5.38
N PRO A 25 -3.87 -5.95 6.68
CA PRO A 25 -4.64 -7.00 7.37
C PRO A 25 -6.16 -6.82 7.25
N ALA A 26 -6.68 -5.62 7.50
CA ALA A 26 -8.11 -5.34 7.36
C ALA A 26 -8.58 -5.53 5.91
N ARG A 27 -7.84 -4.99 4.93
CA ARG A 27 -8.14 -5.16 3.50
C ARG A 27 -8.04 -6.59 3.02
N THR A 28 -7.16 -7.39 3.60
CA THR A 28 -7.04 -8.81 3.26
C THR A 28 -8.24 -9.60 3.78
N ALA A 29 -8.80 -9.21 4.93
CA ALA A 29 -10.00 -9.84 5.48
C ALA A 29 -11.26 -9.50 4.67
N GLU A 30 -11.35 -8.27 4.17
CA GLU A 30 -12.49 -7.78 3.38
C GLU A 30 -12.41 -8.21 1.90
N ALA A 31 -11.28 -7.93 1.25
CA ALA A 31 -11.10 -8.07 -0.19
C ALA A 31 -9.75 -8.74 -0.54
N PRO A 32 -9.55 -10.02 -0.20
CA PRO A 32 -8.26 -10.71 -0.37
C PRO A 32 -7.77 -10.74 -1.82
N GLN A 33 -8.69 -10.83 -2.80
CA GLN A 33 -8.33 -10.83 -4.22
C GLN A 33 -7.78 -9.49 -4.71
N GLU A 34 -8.27 -8.37 -4.14
CA GLU A 34 -7.76 -7.05 -4.48
C GLU A 34 -6.35 -6.84 -3.93
N VAL A 35 -6.12 -7.28 -2.69
CA VAL A 35 -4.79 -7.26 -2.08
C VAL A 35 -3.80 -8.10 -2.88
N LEU A 36 -4.20 -9.31 -3.29
CA LEU A 36 -3.37 -10.17 -4.15
C LEU A 36 -3.06 -9.50 -5.50
N THR A 37 -4.05 -8.86 -6.12
CA THR A 37 -3.87 -8.14 -7.39
C THR A 37 -2.92 -6.94 -7.24
N ALA A 38 -3.02 -6.20 -6.15
CA ALA A 38 -2.10 -5.10 -5.84
C ALA A 38 -0.66 -5.60 -5.58
N ALA A 39 -0.51 -6.71 -4.85
CA ALA A 39 0.78 -7.36 -4.60
C ALA A 39 1.41 -7.84 -5.92
N GLN A 40 0.64 -8.48 -6.80
CA GLN A 40 1.10 -8.91 -8.12
C GLN A 40 1.53 -7.73 -9.01
N ARG A 41 0.78 -6.62 -8.98
CA ARG A 41 1.18 -5.37 -9.66
C ARG A 41 2.52 -4.84 -9.18
N CYS A 42 2.77 -4.90 -7.86
CA CYS A 42 4.02 -4.48 -7.26
C CYS A 42 5.19 -5.41 -7.64
N LEU A 43 4.98 -6.72 -7.53
CA LEU A 43 5.96 -7.75 -7.90
C LEU A 43 6.38 -7.68 -9.37
N GLY A 44 5.46 -7.32 -10.26
CA GLY A 44 5.71 -7.14 -11.70
C GLY A 44 6.14 -5.74 -12.12
N CYS A 45 6.34 -4.80 -11.20
CA CYS A 45 6.76 -3.43 -11.51
C CYS A 45 8.25 -3.38 -11.90
N ARG A 46 8.59 -2.58 -12.91
CA ARG A 46 9.98 -2.40 -13.39
C ARG A 46 10.72 -1.26 -12.69
N ASP A 47 9.99 -0.30 -12.15
CA ASP A 47 10.51 0.90 -11.44
C ASP A 47 10.76 0.63 -9.95
N ALA A 48 10.77 -0.65 -9.64
CA ALA A 48 11.00 -1.27 -8.37
C ALA A 48 12.28 -0.77 -7.63
N PRO A 49 13.44 -0.59 -8.30
CA PRO A 49 14.63 0.01 -7.68
C PRO A 49 14.46 1.49 -7.33
N ASP A 50 13.71 2.25 -8.13
CA ASP A 50 13.44 3.67 -7.87
C ASP A 50 12.48 3.83 -6.70
N CYS A 51 11.52 2.91 -6.58
CA CYS A 51 10.62 2.83 -5.43
C CYS A 51 11.38 2.60 -4.12
N HIS A 52 12.36 1.69 -4.08
CA HIS A 52 13.20 1.49 -2.90
C HIS A 52 13.97 2.75 -2.53
N ARG A 53 14.66 3.36 -3.49
CA ARG A 53 15.45 4.58 -3.23
C ARG A 53 14.57 5.72 -2.71
N TRP A 54 13.39 5.87 -3.29
CA TRP A 54 12.41 6.84 -2.81
C TRP A 54 11.99 6.52 -1.36
N PHE A 55 11.61 5.27 -1.08
CA PHE A 55 11.13 4.86 0.23
C PHE A 55 12.20 5.02 1.32
N ASP A 56 13.44 4.64 1.03
CA ASP A 56 14.57 4.81 1.95
C ASP A 56 14.83 6.29 2.26
N THR A 57 14.61 7.17 1.28
CA THR A 57 14.73 8.62 1.47
C THR A 57 13.60 9.16 2.34
N GLN A 58 12.38 8.66 2.15
CA GLN A 58 11.21 9.07 2.93
C GLN A 58 11.20 8.51 4.34
N ALA A 59 11.72 7.30 4.56
CA ALA A 59 11.88 6.72 5.88
C ALA A 59 12.89 7.50 6.76
N GLN A 60 13.83 8.21 6.14
CA GLN A 60 14.79 9.08 6.82
C GLN A 60 14.20 10.44 7.19
N SER A 61 13.24 10.95 6.41
CA SER A 61 12.44 12.09 6.81
C SER A 61 11.37 11.61 7.79
N ALA A 62 11.47 11.99 9.07
CA ALA A 62 10.55 11.59 10.14
C ALA A 62 9.08 12.07 9.99
N ALA A 63 8.57 12.20 8.76
CA ALA A 63 7.16 12.32 8.46
C ALA A 63 6.50 10.97 8.81
N ALA A 64 5.67 11.01 9.84
CA ALA A 64 5.04 9.86 10.47
C ALA A 64 4.49 8.87 9.45
N ALA A 65 4.84 7.59 9.62
CA ALA A 65 4.12 6.52 8.97
C ALA A 65 2.62 6.64 9.30
N GLY A 66 1.77 6.55 8.29
CA GLY A 66 0.32 6.62 8.43
C GLY A 66 -0.27 7.89 7.85
N ASP A 67 -0.45 7.90 6.53
CA ASP A 67 -1.11 8.93 5.69
C ASP A 67 -0.16 9.80 4.82
N ALA A 68 1.04 9.31 4.52
CA ALA A 68 1.95 10.00 3.60
C ALA A 68 1.71 9.59 2.13
N PRO A 69 1.91 10.51 1.16
CA PRO A 69 1.72 10.19 -0.26
C PRO A 69 2.81 9.23 -0.74
N VAL A 70 2.41 8.21 -1.51
CA VAL A 70 3.35 7.33 -2.24
C VAL A 70 3.89 8.05 -3.50
N PRO A 71 4.99 7.59 -4.13
CA PRO A 71 5.53 8.30 -5.27
C PRO A 71 4.56 8.21 -6.45
N GLY A 72 4.44 9.28 -7.24
CA GLY A 72 3.50 9.35 -8.36
C GLY A 72 3.72 8.32 -9.47
N PHE A 73 4.89 7.65 -9.51
CA PHE A 73 5.18 6.54 -10.41
C PHE A 73 4.75 5.16 -9.85
N CYS A 74 4.30 5.08 -8.60
CA CYS A 74 3.83 3.85 -7.99
C CYS A 74 2.61 3.31 -8.74
N ARG A 75 2.69 2.07 -9.25
CA ARG A 75 1.57 1.42 -9.97
C ARG A 75 0.32 1.16 -9.10
N ASN A 76 0.47 1.26 -7.78
CA ASN A 76 -0.61 1.08 -6.82
C ASN A 76 -1.09 2.40 -6.21
N VAL A 77 -0.59 3.58 -6.65
CA VAL A 77 -0.96 4.89 -6.07
C VAL A 77 -2.47 5.07 -5.98
N VAL A 78 -3.18 4.88 -7.10
CA VAL A 78 -4.64 4.99 -7.15
C VAL A 78 -5.33 3.97 -6.24
N GLN A 79 -4.78 2.75 -6.14
CA GLN A 79 -5.38 1.71 -5.29
C GLN A 79 -5.23 2.07 -3.80
N PHE A 80 -4.07 2.59 -3.40
CA PHE A 80 -3.85 3.01 -2.03
C PHE A 80 -4.73 4.20 -1.68
N ASP A 81 -4.89 5.17 -2.57
CA ASP A 81 -5.79 6.30 -2.35
C ASP A 81 -7.24 5.84 -2.14
N LEU A 82 -7.74 4.92 -2.97
CA LEU A 82 -9.08 4.33 -2.81
C LEU A 82 -9.27 3.63 -1.46
N TRP A 83 -8.30 2.81 -1.06
CA TRP A 83 -8.38 2.11 0.23
C TRP A 83 -8.28 3.06 1.44
N LYS A 84 -7.67 4.22 1.30
CA LYS A 84 -7.68 5.23 2.36
C LYS A 84 -9.04 5.92 2.48
N GLU A 85 -9.66 6.27 1.35
CA GLU A 85 -10.96 6.93 1.32
C GLU A 85 -12.06 6.04 1.93
N ASP A 86 -12.02 4.74 1.63
CA ASP A 86 -12.95 3.76 2.18
C ASP A 86 -12.77 3.58 3.72
N GLU A 87 -11.56 3.75 4.25
CA GLU A 87 -11.29 3.71 5.71
C GLU A 87 -11.76 5.00 6.43
N ALA A 88 -11.80 6.12 5.70
CA ALA A 88 -12.24 7.42 6.23
C ALA A 88 -13.76 7.63 6.18
N ALA A 89 -14.52 6.78 5.47
CA ALA A 89 -15.97 6.89 5.38
C ALA A 89 -16.65 6.49 6.71
N PRO A 90 -17.43 7.36 7.36
CA PRO A 90 -18.16 6.99 8.57
C PRO A 90 -19.17 5.88 8.26
N ALA A 91 -19.22 4.86 9.11
CA ALA A 91 -20.20 3.78 9.02
C ALA A 91 -21.62 4.37 8.93
N PRO A 92 -22.47 3.90 8.00
CA PRO A 92 -23.84 4.41 7.89
C PRO A 92 -24.57 4.12 9.21
N GLU A 93 -24.99 5.18 9.91
CA GLU A 93 -25.80 5.09 11.11
C GLU A 93 -26.98 4.16 10.84
N GLN A 94 -27.03 3.04 11.57
CA GLN A 94 -28.15 2.11 11.54
C GLN A 94 -29.39 2.88 11.97
N ARG A 95 -30.22 3.26 11.00
CA ARG A 95 -31.57 3.76 11.22
C ARG A 95 -32.37 2.64 11.90
N THR A 96 -32.43 2.68 13.22
CA THR A 96 -33.40 1.93 14.02
C THR A 96 -34.79 2.44 13.66
N ALA A 97 -35.63 1.55 13.13
CA ALA A 97 -37.07 1.76 12.97
C ALA A 97 -37.80 1.13 14.15
#